data_AF-A0A1G7W3J9-F1
#
_entry.id   AF-A0A1G7W3J9-F1
#
_cell.length_a   1.000
_cell.length_b   1.000
_cell.length_c   1.000
_cell.angle_alpha   90.00
_cell.angle_beta   90.00
_cell.angle_gamma   90.00
#
_symmetry.space_group_name_H-M   'P 1'
#
loop_
_entity.id
_entity.type
_entity.pdbx_description
1 polymer ?
#
loop_
_entity_poly.entity_id
_entity_poly.type
_entity_poly.pdbx_seq_one_letter_code
_entity_poly.pdbx_strand_id
1 'polypeptide(L)'
;MSLTLNLTKEKEFSKYILPATFDNFTVSNNVTFTYIQAFKEKIGFNKILSSILSFKKAPNAVFQPAEIIDFMIDSVIQGNTRFLHMEQLRYDNAYTEIKGHKVPSEKVCRDLIKAMPESSLEELRLINKT
;
A
#
# COMPACT_ATOMS: atom_id res chain seq x y z
N MET A 1 21.41 18.98 19.68
CA MET A 1 20.08 18.76 19.07
C MET A 1 20.04 17.71 17.95
N SER A 2 21.17 17.27 17.38
CA SER A 2 21.18 16.30 16.25
C SER A 2 21.03 14.81 16.67
N LEU A 3 21.64 14.38 17.77
CA LEU A 3 21.64 12.97 18.21
C LEU A 3 20.28 12.46 18.69
N THR A 4 19.54 13.28 19.46
CA THR A 4 18.22 12.90 20.00
C THR A 4 17.17 12.74 18.90
N LEU A 5 17.22 13.57 17.85
CA LEU A 5 16.34 13.48 16.68
C LEU A 5 16.56 12.17 15.89
N ASN A 6 17.81 11.73 15.76
CA ASN A 6 18.15 10.49 15.05
C ASN A 6 17.72 9.23 15.82
N LEU A 7 17.89 9.21 17.16
CA LEU A 7 17.42 8.12 18.03
C LEU A 7 15.89 7.96 18.02
N THR A 8 15.13 9.06 17.94
CA THR A 8 13.67 8.99 17.75
C THR A 8 13.26 8.44 16.39
N LYS A 9 14.03 8.73 15.33
CA LYS A 9 13.76 8.22 13.97
C LYS A 9 14.09 6.72 13.84
N GLU A 10 15.16 6.24 14.46
CA GLU A 10 15.47 4.80 14.51
C GLU A 10 14.34 3.99 15.16
N LYS A 11 13.75 4.51 16.25
CA LYS A 11 12.61 3.87 16.94
C LYS A 11 11.31 3.86 16.14
N GLU A 12 11.11 4.80 15.21
CA GLU A 12 9.94 4.74 14.31
C GLU A 12 10.11 3.70 13.22
N PHE A 13 11.34 3.48 12.74
CA PHE A 13 11.64 2.50 11.70
C PHE A 13 11.62 1.06 12.22
N SER A 14 11.90 0.86 13.51
CA SER A 14 11.91 -0.47 14.11
C SER A 14 10.58 -1.21 14.00
N LYS A 15 9.45 -0.50 13.84
CA LYS A 15 8.13 -1.12 13.62
C LYS A 15 8.02 -1.88 12.29
N TYR A 16 8.88 -1.58 11.32
CA TYR A 16 8.93 -2.26 10.03
C TYR A 16 10.06 -3.29 9.95
N ILE A 17 10.89 -3.42 10.99
CA ILE A 17 11.88 -4.48 11.06
C ILE A 17 11.12 -5.75 11.41
N LEU A 18 10.83 -6.53 10.38
CA LEU A 18 10.13 -7.81 10.55
C LEU A 18 11.04 -8.81 11.28
N PRO A 19 10.50 -9.57 12.25
CA PRO A 19 11.24 -10.69 12.81
C PRO A 19 11.47 -11.72 11.70
N ALA A 20 12.71 -11.86 11.26
CA ALA A 20 13.08 -12.75 10.15
C ALA A 20 13.75 -14.03 10.69
N THR A 21 13.24 -15.18 10.27
CA THR A 21 13.92 -16.48 10.40
C THR A 21 14.34 -16.95 9.02
N PHE A 22 15.61 -17.33 8.86
CA PHE A 22 16.08 -17.91 7.60
C PHE A 22 15.59 -19.37 7.53
N ASP A 23 14.47 -19.57 6.84
CA ASP A 23 14.00 -20.89 6.45
C ASP A 23 13.82 -20.96 4.92
N ASN A 24 13.75 -22.17 4.37
CA ASN A 24 13.67 -22.38 2.92
C ASN A 24 12.24 -22.29 2.36
N PHE A 25 11.23 -22.02 3.18
CA PHE A 25 9.82 -22.17 2.82
C PHE A 25 9.03 -20.87 2.89
N THR A 26 9.48 -19.88 3.65
CA THR A 26 8.76 -18.63 3.96
C THR A 26 9.51 -17.36 3.53
N VAL A 27 10.52 -17.49 2.66
CA VAL A 27 11.30 -16.36 2.16
C VAL A 27 10.39 -15.37 1.43
N SER A 28 10.25 -14.16 1.97
CA SER A 28 9.56 -13.07 1.29
C SER A 28 10.48 -12.43 0.24
N ASN A 29 9.91 -12.11 -0.91
CA ASN A 29 10.61 -11.40 -1.97
C ASN A 29 10.58 -9.87 -1.80
N ASN A 30 9.84 -9.35 -0.81
CA ASN A 30 9.46 -7.94 -0.73
C ASN A 30 9.87 -7.26 0.59
N VAL A 31 10.88 -7.78 1.29
CA VAL A 31 11.36 -7.22 2.59
C VAL A 31 11.81 -5.75 2.47
N THR A 32 12.34 -5.34 1.32
CA THR A 32 12.76 -3.96 1.03
C THR A 32 11.58 -2.98 0.91
N PHE A 33 10.34 -3.46 0.81
CA PHE A 33 9.14 -2.62 0.75
C PHE A 33 8.91 -1.79 2.02
N THR A 34 9.52 -2.19 3.13
CA THR A 34 9.50 -1.47 4.41
C THR A 34 9.88 0.02 4.28
N TYR A 35 10.90 0.34 3.48
CA TYR A 35 11.32 1.72 3.21
C TYR A 35 10.25 2.52 2.46
N ILE A 36 9.58 1.89 1.50
CA ILE A 36 8.53 2.51 0.69
C ILE A 36 7.30 2.77 1.55
N GLN A 37 6.91 1.81 2.38
CA GLN A 37 5.82 2.00 3.32
C GLN A 37 6.12 3.15 4.31
N ALA A 38 7.33 3.19 4.88
CA ALA A 38 7.75 4.27 5.77
C ALA A 38 7.70 5.64 5.08
N PHE A 39 8.15 5.73 3.83
CA PHE A 39 8.06 6.94 3.03
C PHE A 39 6.61 7.39 2.83
N LYS A 40 5.73 6.47 2.41
CA LYS A 40 4.30 6.76 2.19
C LYS A 40 3.60 7.26 3.45
N GLU A 41 3.93 6.68 4.60
CA GLU A 41 3.39 7.15 5.88
C GLU A 41 3.89 8.56 6.24
N LYS A 42 5.16 8.87 5.98
CA LYS A 42 5.72 10.20 6.25
C LYS A 42 5.11 11.30 5.40
N ILE A 43 4.80 11.03 4.13
CA ILE A 43 4.10 12.00 3.28
C ILE A 43 2.59 12.00 3.50
N GLY A 44 2.06 11.10 4.35
CA GLY A 44 0.63 10.97 4.57
C GLY A 44 -0.13 10.50 3.32
N PHE A 45 0.48 9.64 2.50
CA PHE A 45 -0.01 9.25 1.18
C PHE A 45 -1.48 8.79 1.17
N ASN A 46 -1.85 7.95 2.14
CA ASN A 46 -3.24 7.47 2.26
C ASN A 46 -4.23 8.63 2.49
N LYS A 47 -3.84 9.65 3.27
CA LYS A 47 -4.66 10.84 3.49
C LYS A 47 -4.84 11.63 2.19
N ILE A 48 -3.76 11.81 1.42
CA ILE A 48 -3.79 12.47 0.11
C ILE A 48 -4.79 11.77 -0.82
N LEU A 49 -4.69 10.44 -0.95
CA LEU A 49 -5.62 9.65 -1.75
C LEU A 49 -7.07 9.81 -1.26
N SER A 50 -7.30 9.71 0.05
CA SER A 50 -8.64 9.81 0.63
C SER A 50 -9.26 11.21 0.51
N SER A 51 -8.45 12.27 0.47
CA SER A 51 -8.94 13.65 0.36
C SER A 51 -9.32 14.05 -1.06
N ILE A 52 -8.65 13.48 -2.05
CA ILE A 52 -8.85 13.82 -3.47
C ILE A 52 -9.96 12.97 -4.08
N LEU A 53 -10.06 11.71 -3.68
CA LEU A 53 -11.03 10.79 -4.25
C LEU A 53 -12.42 11.00 -3.64
N SER A 54 -13.37 11.48 -4.46
CA SER A 54 -14.76 11.66 -4.03
C SER A 54 -15.56 10.35 -4.02
N PHE A 55 -15.13 9.38 -4.84
CA PHE A 55 -15.79 8.09 -4.97
C PHE A 55 -15.71 7.28 -3.67
N LYS A 56 -16.87 6.92 -3.13
CA LYS A 56 -17.01 6.05 -1.96
C LYS A 56 -17.65 4.74 -2.37
N LYS A 57 -17.05 3.63 -1.94
CA LYS A 57 -17.64 2.30 -2.09
C LYS A 57 -18.79 2.13 -1.10
N ALA A 58 -19.59 1.07 -1.27
CA ALA A 58 -20.69 0.74 -0.37
C ALA A 58 -20.23 0.70 1.11
N PRO A 59 -21.08 1.08 2.08
CA PRO A 59 -20.70 1.16 3.50
C PRO A 59 -20.15 -0.15 4.09
N ASN A 60 -20.59 -1.29 3.56
CA ASN A 60 -20.19 -2.63 4.00
C ASN A 60 -18.92 -3.15 3.31
N ALA A 61 -18.23 -2.33 2.52
CA ALA A 61 -17.01 -2.73 1.84
C ALA A 61 -15.86 -2.90 2.85
N VAL A 62 -15.18 -4.05 2.77
CA VAL A 62 -14.00 -4.35 3.60
C VAL A 62 -12.84 -3.39 3.32
N PHE A 63 -12.69 -2.96 2.07
CA PHE A 63 -11.62 -2.07 1.63
C PHE A 63 -12.21 -0.81 1.01
N GLN A 64 -11.69 0.33 1.43
CA GLN A 64 -12.02 1.62 0.84
C GLN A 64 -11.26 1.82 -0.49
N PRO A 65 -11.80 2.63 -1.42
CA PRO A 65 -11.15 2.90 -2.70
C PRO A 65 -9.69 3.35 -2.59
N ALA A 66 -9.36 4.22 -1.64
CA ALA A 66 -7.99 4.67 -1.40
C ALA A 66 -7.04 3.52 -1.01
N GLU A 67 -7.50 2.56 -0.21
CA GLU A 67 -6.70 1.39 0.22
C GLU A 67 -6.46 0.43 -0.95
N ILE A 68 -7.46 0.25 -1.80
CA ILE A 68 -7.35 -0.58 -3.00
C ILE A 68 -6.36 0.05 -4.00
N ILE A 69 -6.42 1.38 -4.19
CA ILE A 69 -5.48 2.11 -5.05
C ILE A 69 -4.06 2.04 -4.48
N ASP A 70 -3.89 2.22 -3.16
CA ASP A 70 -2.58 2.09 -2.51
C ASP A 70 -1.97 0.69 -2.72
N PHE A 71 -2.77 -0.37 -2.61
CA PHE A 71 -2.32 -1.73 -2.92
C PHE A 71 -1.94 -1.92 -4.40
N MET A 72 -2.71 -1.34 -5.33
CA MET A 72 -2.37 -1.39 -6.75
C MET A 72 -1.06 -0.67 -7.06
N ILE A 73 -0.80 0.48 -6.42
CA ILE A 73 0.46 1.23 -6.56
C ILE A 73 1.63 0.39 -6.04
N ASP A 74 1.47 -0.24 -4.88
CA ASP A 74 2.49 -1.12 -4.30
C ASP A 74 2.80 -2.30 -5.21
N SER A 75 1.76 -2.91 -5.78
CA SER A 75 1.91 -3.97 -6.77
C SER A 75 2.73 -3.50 -7.97
N VAL A 76 2.42 -2.32 -8.52
CA VAL A 76 3.14 -1.77 -9.67
C VAL A 76 4.60 -1.46 -9.32
N ILE A 77 4.88 -0.89 -8.14
CA ILE A 77 6.24 -0.62 -7.65
C ILE A 77 7.07 -1.91 -7.59
N GLN A 78 6.46 -3.02 -7.18
CA GLN A 78 7.10 -4.34 -7.14
C GLN A 78 7.16 -5.05 -8.51
N GLY A 79 6.74 -4.40 -9.59
CA GLY A 79 6.74 -4.96 -10.95
C GLY A 79 5.50 -5.79 -11.31
N ASN A 80 4.52 -5.90 -10.40
CA ASN A 80 3.25 -6.61 -10.62
C ASN A 80 2.24 -5.73 -11.36
N THR A 81 2.44 -5.57 -12.68
CA THR A 81 1.61 -4.69 -13.52
C THR A 81 0.29 -5.31 -13.97
N ARG A 82 0.18 -6.65 -13.99
CA ARG A 82 -1.04 -7.37 -14.34
C ARG A 82 -1.81 -7.75 -13.08
N PHE A 83 -3.14 -7.68 -13.16
CA PHE A 83 -4.04 -8.14 -12.10
C PHE A 83 -3.67 -9.52 -11.52
N LEU A 84 -3.41 -10.52 -12.37
CA LEU A 84 -2.98 -11.85 -11.94
C LEU A 84 -1.73 -11.82 -11.04
N HIS A 85 -0.78 -10.93 -11.33
CA HIS A 85 0.46 -10.80 -10.56
C HIS A 85 0.23 -10.02 -9.26
N MET A 86 -0.75 -9.11 -9.22
CA MET A 86 -1.15 -8.43 -7.97
C MET A 86 -1.61 -9.45 -6.91
N GLU A 87 -2.26 -10.54 -7.33
CA GLU A 87 -2.64 -11.64 -6.43
C GLU A 87 -1.42 -12.31 -5.77
N GLN A 88 -0.25 -12.30 -6.41
CA GLN A 88 0.98 -12.85 -5.82
C GLN A 88 1.46 -11.99 -4.66
N LEU A 89 1.40 -10.66 -4.78
CA LEU A 89 1.78 -9.75 -3.70
C LEU A 89 0.87 -9.93 -2.47
N ARG A 90 -0.39 -10.28 -2.70
CA ARG A 90 -1.33 -10.59 -1.62
C ARG A 90 -0.93 -11.79 -0.76
N TYR A 91 -0.18 -12.75 -1.32
CA TYR A 91 0.32 -13.91 -0.58
C TYR A 91 1.74 -13.73 -0.03
N ASP A 92 2.37 -12.56 -0.24
CA ASP A 92 3.68 -12.29 0.34
C ASP A 92 3.56 -12.01 1.85
N ASN A 93 4.23 -12.83 2.65
CA ASN A 93 4.16 -12.76 4.11
C ASN A 93 4.71 -11.43 4.66
N ALA A 94 5.82 -10.92 4.13
CA ALA A 94 6.36 -9.65 4.62
C ALA A 94 5.46 -8.49 4.25
N TYR A 95 4.94 -8.47 3.01
CA TYR A 95 4.04 -7.42 2.56
C TYR A 95 2.75 -7.40 3.39
N THR A 96 2.16 -8.57 3.63
CA THR A 96 0.94 -8.69 4.43
C THR A 96 1.18 -8.27 5.89
N GLU A 97 2.30 -8.65 6.51
CA GLU A 97 2.69 -8.15 7.83
C GLU A 97 2.78 -6.62 7.87
N ILE A 98 3.51 -6.02 6.93
CA ILE A 98 3.67 -4.56 6.83
C ILE A 98 2.32 -3.83 6.66
N LYS A 99 1.35 -4.45 5.97
CA LYS A 99 0.03 -3.87 5.68
C LYS A 99 -1.05 -4.17 6.72
N GLY A 100 -0.78 -5.01 7.73
CA GLY A 100 -1.79 -5.40 8.72
C GLY A 100 -2.70 -6.56 8.28
N HIS A 101 -2.15 -7.52 7.54
CA HIS A 101 -2.68 -8.84 7.16
C HIS A 101 -3.85 -8.86 6.17
N LYS A 102 -4.70 -7.83 6.14
CA LYS A 102 -5.79 -7.72 5.16
C LYS A 102 -5.36 -6.88 3.97
N VAL A 103 -5.13 -7.53 2.83
CA VAL A 103 -4.80 -6.88 1.57
C VAL A 103 -5.85 -7.21 0.50
N PRO A 104 -6.19 -6.26 -0.39
CA PRO A 104 -7.15 -6.47 -1.46
C PRO A 104 -6.76 -7.62 -2.39
N SER A 105 -7.76 -8.35 -2.89
CA SER A 105 -7.54 -9.35 -3.94
C SER A 105 -7.59 -8.73 -5.33
N GLU A 106 -7.08 -9.46 -6.30
CA GLU A 106 -7.16 -9.15 -7.72
C GLU A 106 -8.58 -8.77 -8.17
N LYS A 107 -9.57 -9.55 -7.74
CA LYS A 107 -10.98 -9.28 -8.00
C LYS A 107 -11.42 -7.92 -7.44
N VAL A 108 -11.04 -7.59 -6.21
CA VAL A 108 -11.39 -6.32 -5.56
C VAL A 108 -10.82 -5.13 -6.34
N CYS A 109 -9.59 -5.25 -6.84
CA CYS A 109 -8.96 -4.24 -7.69
C CYS A 109 -9.72 -4.04 -9.00
N ARG A 110 -10.10 -5.13 -9.68
CA ARG A 110 -10.89 -5.05 -10.92
C ARG A 110 -12.27 -4.45 -10.70
N ASP A 111 -12.95 -4.89 -9.64
CA ASP A 111 -14.28 -4.42 -9.30
C ASP A 111 -14.27 -2.92 -8.97
N LEU A 112 -13.20 -2.41 -8.36
CA LEU A 112 -13.03 -0.98 -8.16
C LEU A 112 -12.97 -0.25 -9.50
N ILE A 113 -12.05 -0.63 -10.40
CA ILE A 113 -11.85 0.06 -11.68
C ILE A 113 -13.12 0.06 -12.53
N LYS A 114 -13.87 -1.05 -12.52
CA LYS A 114 -15.15 -1.15 -13.21
C LYS A 114 -16.23 -0.23 -12.63
N ALA A 115 -16.18 0.04 -11.34
CA ALA A 115 -17.18 0.84 -10.63
C ALA A 115 -16.83 2.33 -10.56
N MET A 116 -15.56 2.71 -10.75
CA MET A 116 -15.12 4.09 -10.68
C MET A 116 -15.69 4.91 -11.86
N PRO A 117 -16.32 6.07 -11.59
CA PRO A 117 -16.75 6.99 -12.65
C PRO A 117 -15.54 7.68 -13.30
N GLU A 118 -15.72 8.19 -14.51
CA GLU A 118 -14.65 8.94 -15.23
C GLU A 118 -14.16 10.17 -14.45
N SER A 119 -15.03 10.82 -13.65
CA SER A 119 -14.63 11.93 -12.78
C SER A 119 -13.52 11.57 -11.81
N SER A 120 -13.48 10.32 -11.32
CA SER A 120 -12.43 9.86 -10.42
C SER A 120 -11.07 9.76 -11.11
N LEU A 121 -11.02 9.55 -12.43
CA LEU A 121 -9.77 9.60 -13.19
C LEU A 121 -9.18 11.02 -13.18
N GLU A 122 -10.04 12.03 -13.38
CA GLU A 122 -9.62 13.43 -13.33
C GLU A 122 -9.16 13.83 -11.94
N GLU A 123 -9.85 13.40 -10.88
CA GLU A 123 -9.42 13.59 -9.50
C GLU A 123 -8.02 13.02 -9.26
N LEU A 124 -7.77 11.77 -9.67
CA LEU A 124 -6.45 11.15 -9.51
C LEU A 124 -5.34 11.90 -10.27
N ARG A 125 -5.64 12.51 -11.42
CA ARG A 125 -4.67 13.32 -12.18
C ARG A 125 -4.28 14.61 -11.45
N LEU A 126 -5.10 15.09 -10.51
CA LEU A 126 -4.80 16.29 -9.71
C LEU A 126 -3.74 16.02 -8.63
N ILE A 127 -3.51 14.77 -8.23
CA ILE A 127 -2.52 14.40 -7.20
C ILE A 127 -1.13 14.95 -7.53
N ASN A 128 -0.75 14.97 -8.81
CA ASN A 128 0.57 15.41 -9.26
C ASN A 128 0.64 16.91 -9.62
N LYS A 129 -0.46 17.66 -9.46
CA LYS A 129 -0.53 19.09 -9.83
C LYS A 129 -0.46 20.04 -8.65
N THR A 130 -0.56 19.51 -7.44
CA THR A 130 -0.29 20.20 -6.16
C THR A 130 1.15 20.03 -5.75
#